data_AF-A0A2N9BGP4-F1
#
_entry.id   AF-A0A2N9BGP4-F1
#
_cell.length_a   1.000
_cell.length_b   1.000
_cell.length_c   1.000
_cell.angle_alpha   90.00
_cell.angle_beta   90.00
_cell.angle_gamma   90.00
#
_symmetry.space_group_name_H-M   'P 1'
#
loop_
_entity.id
_entity.type
_entity.pdbx_description
1 polymer ?
#
loop_
_entity_poly.entity_id
_entity_poly.type
_entity_poly.pdbx_seq_one_letter_code
_entity_poly.pdbx_strand_id
1 'polypeptide(L)'
;MTPPIEYDPDAVHTPVLTFRWVVRRNGDDAQYEASGTCPVCSCPMTRTWPFGQPPVAKGGWFGRREEPGPEPFHTLCQCRTLHMNRPASEPRGCGALLTIAAPPSPGQSGATP
;
A
#
# COMPACT_ATOMS: atom_id res chain seq x y z
N MET A 1 1.01 29.07 4.76
CA MET A 1 -0.08 28.33 4.10
C MET A 1 0.56 27.28 3.22
N THR A 2 0.19 26.02 3.36
CA THR A 2 0.66 24.95 2.46
C THR A 2 0.02 25.17 1.08
N PRO A 3 0.78 25.08 -0.02
CA PRO A 3 0.20 25.21 -1.36
C PRO A 3 -0.90 24.16 -1.58
N PRO A 4 -1.90 24.44 -2.43
CA PRO A 4 -2.89 23.45 -2.82
C PRO A 4 -2.21 22.22 -3.42
N ILE A 5 -2.73 21.04 -3.08
CA ILE A 5 -2.19 19.78 -3.57
C ILE A 5 -3.02 19.35 -4.78
N GLU A 6 -2.38 19.18 -5.93
CA GLU A 6 -3.06 18.73 -7.14
C GLU A 6 -3.22 17.21 -7.17
N TYR A 7 -4.22 16.76 -7.93
CA TYR A 7 -4.37 15.38 -8.35
C TYR A 7 -3.56 15.18 -9.64
N ASP A 8 -2.65 14.20 -9.62
CA ASP A 8 -1.83 13.83 -10.76
C ASP A 8 -1.80 12.29 -10.87
N PRO A 9 -2.59 11.69 -11.78
CA PRO A 9 -2.62 10.25 -11.99
C PRO A 9 -1.37 9.73 -12.70
N ASP A 10 -0.61 10.61 -13.37
CA ASP A 10 0.58 10.28 -14.14
C ASP A 10 1.85 10.43 -13.28
N ALA A 11 1.73 10.96 -12.05
CA ALA A 11 2.81 11.02 -11.09
C ALA A 11 3.29 9.61 -10.72
N VAL A 12 4.52 9.27 -11.11
CA VAL A 12 5.17 8.02 -10.74
C VAL A 12 6.39 8.31 -9.88
N HIS A 13 6.44 7.71 -8.70
CA HIS A 13 7.63 7.70 -7.85
C HIS A 13 8.33 6.34 -7.95
N THR A 14 9.42 6.31 -8.73
CA THR A 14 10.19 5.09 -9.02
C THR A 14 11.11 4.62 -7.88
N PRO A 15 11.70 5.49 -7.03
CA PRO A 15 12.48 5.01 -5.90
C PRO A 15 11.66 4.18 -4.91
N VAL A 16 12.27 3.14 -4.36
CA VAL A 16 11.62 2.26 -3.38
C VAL A 16 11.50 2.99 -2.05
N LEU A 17 10.26 3.16 -1.59
CA LEU A 17 9.94 3.79 -0.31
C LEU A 17 9.95 2.76 0.82
N THR A 18 10.48 3.14 1.97
CA THR A 18 10.43 2.32 3.19
C THR A 18 9.18 2.69 3.98
N PHE A 19 8.12 1.88 3.84
CA PHE A 19 6.91 2.02 4.64
C PHE A 19 7.01 1.18 5.91
N ARG A 20 6.36 1.62 6.97
CA ARG A 20 6.23 0.83 8.19
C ARG A 20 5.18 -0.26 7.97
N TRP A 21 5.60 -1.51 8.12
CA TRP A 21 4.71 -2.66 8.03
C TRP A 21 4.22 -3.12 9.41
N VAL A 22 2.93 -3.47 9.49
CA VAL A 22 2.31 -4.16 10.61
C VAL A 22 1.62 -5.40 10.07
N VAL A 23 1.94 -6.57 10.63
CA VAL A 23 1.36 -7.85 10.23
C VAL A 23 0.50 -8.38 11.36
N ARG A 24 -0.78 -8.61 11.10
CA ARG A 24 -1.73 -9.22 12.04
C ARG A 24 -2.09 -10.60 11.52
N ARG A 25 -1.71 -11.65 12.26
CA ARG A 25 -2.02 -13.04 11.92
C ARG A 25 -3.21 -13.53 12.74
N ASN A 26 -4.12 -14.25 12.11
CA ASN A 26 -5.25 -14.92 12.74
C ASN A 26 -5.37 -16.35 12.17
N GLY A 27 -4.73 -17.31 12.83
CA GLY A 27 -4.57 -18.66 12.28
C GLY A 27 -3.76 -18.62 10.98
N ASP A 28 -4.37 -19.14 9.90
CA ASP A 28 -3.79 -19.15 8.55
C ASP A 28 -3.95 -17.80 7.80
N ASP A 29 -4.77 -16.89 8.31
CA ASP A 29 -4.99 -15.58 7.70
C ASP A 29 -3.94 -14.58 8.17
N ALA A 30 -3.49 -13.72 7.27
CA ALA A 30 -2.58 -12.63 7.59
C ALA A 30 -3.01 -11.32 6.92
N GLN A 31 -3.22 -10.30 7.75
CA GLN A 31 -3.47 -8.94 7.29
C GLN A 31 -2.17 -8.15 7.37
N TYR A 32 -1.71 -7.67 6.21
CA TYR A 32 -0.52 -6.84 6.09
C TYR A 32 -0.94 -5.39 5.89
N GLU A 33 -0.42 -4.50 6.73
CA GLU A 33 -0.70 -3.08 6.67
C GLU A 33 0.60 -2.31 6.50
N ALA A 34 0.72 -1.52 5.43
CA ALA A 34 1.84 -0.60 5.22
C ALA A 34 1.37 0.83 5.46
N SER A 35 2.08 1.54 6.32
CA SER A 35 1.85 2.96 6.61
C SER A 35 3.08 3.79 6.28
N GLY A 36 2.88 4.96 5.67
CA GLY A 36 3.95 5.84 5.26
C GLY A 36 3.43 7.19 4.74
N THR A 37 4.32 7.97 4.16
CA THR A 37 4.00 9.28 3.58
C THR A 37 4.18 9.23 2.08
N CYS A 38 3.22 9.75 1.32
CA CYS A 38 3.36 9.89 -0.11
C CYS A 38 4.39 11.00 -0.42
N PRO A 39 5.44 10.74 -1.21
CA PRO A 39 6.47 11.75 -1.52
C PRO A 39 5.96 12.86 -2.45
N VAL A 40 4.87 12.62 -3.19
CA VAL A 40 4.29 13.60 -4.13
C VAL A 40 3.43 14.62 -3.38
N CYS A 41 2.52 14.18 -2.51
CA CYS A 41 1.62 15.07 -1.79
C CYS A 41 1.96 15.29 -0.31
N SER A 42 3.02 14.67 0.19
CA SER A 42 3.45 14.70 1.60
C SER A 42 2.38 14.26 2.62
N CYS A 43 1.30 13.61 2.17
CA CYS A 43 0.22 13.19 3.05
C CYS A 43 0.48 11.79 3.63
N PRO A 44 0.13 11.56 4.90
CA PRO A 44 0.17 10.22 5.48
C PRO A 44 -0.89 9.33 4.83
N MET A 45 -0.54 8.05 4.66
CA MET A 45 -1.44 7.06 4.09
C MET A 45 -1.18 5.67 4.67
N THR A 46 -2.23 4.85 4.64
CA THR A 46 -2.18 3.45 5.07
C THR A 46 -2.83 2.58 4.01
N ARG A 47 -2.20 1.45 3.70
CA ARG A 47 -2.69 0.47 2.74
C ARG A 47 -2.70 -0.90 3.40
N THR A 48 -3.79 -1.63 3.22
CA THR A 48 -3.97 -2.97 3.79
C THR A 48 -4.17 -3.98 2.68
N TRP A 49 -3.52 -5.13 2.82
CA TRP A 49 -3.68 -6.28 1.95
C TRP A 49 -4.11 -7.49 2.77
N PRO A 50 -5.23 -8.14 2.42
CA PRO A 50 -5.57 -9.45 2.95
C PRO A 50 -4.78 -10.53 2.19
N PHE A 51 -4.01 -11.32 2.93
CA PHE A 51 -3.31 -12.52 2.47
C PHE A 51 -3.78 -13.75 3.27
N GLY A 52 -3.60 -14.96 2.74
CA GLY A 52 -4.08 -16.20 3.38
C GLY A 52 -5.56 -16.51 3.17
N GLN A 53 -6.39 -15.53 2.79
CA GLN A 53 -7.81 -15.77 2.51
C GLN A 53 -7.98 -16.66 1.26
N PRO A 54 -8.86 -17.67 1.29
CA PRO A 54 -9.25 -18.39 0.10
C PRO A 54 -9.90 -17.40 -0.89
N PRO A 55 -9.61 -17.47 -2.20
CA PRO A 55 -10.32 -16.66 -3.18
C PRO A 55 -11.81 -16.96 -3.03
N VAL A 56 -12.59 -15.93 -2.69
CA VAL A 56 -14.02 -16.09 -2.40
C VAL A 56 -14.74 -16.65 -3.63
N ALA A 57 -15.09 -17.93 -3.55
CA ALA A 57 -16.15 -18.64 -4.25
C ALA A 57 -16.44 -18.23 -5.71
N LYS A 58 -15.63 -18.72 -6.65
CA LYS A 58 -16.13 -19.35 -7.88
C LYS A 58 -15.33 -20.63 -8.11
N GLY A 59 -16.01 -21.77 -8.06
CA GLY A 59 -15.43 -23.11 -8.01
C GLY A 59 -14.23 -23.29 -8.96
N GLY A 60 -13.05 -23.36 -8.37
CA GLY A 60 -11.79 -23.59 -9.06
C GLY A 60 -10.74 -23.90 -8.01
N TRP A 61 -9.97 -24.95 -8.26
CA TRP A 61 -8.82 -25.40 -7.47
C TRP A 61 -7.67 -24.38 -7.58
N PHE A 62 -7.90 -23.14 -7.14
CA PHE A 62 -6.87 -22.11 -7.10
C PHE A 62 -6.53 -21.87 -5.64
N GLY A 63 -5.28 -22.20 -5.28
CA GLY A 63 -4.77 -22.19 -3.92
C GLY A 63 -4.95 -20.84 -3.21
N ARG A 64 -4.65 -20.85 -1.90
CA ARG A 64 -4.68 -19.64 -1.06
C ARG A 64 -3.77 -18.56 -1.66
N ARG A 65 -4.12 -17.29 -1.44
CA ARG A 65 -3.26 -16.17 -1.82
C ARG A 65 -1.94 -16.27 -1.05
N GLU A 66 -0.84 -16.49 -1.77
CA GLU A 66 0.50 -16.65 -1.21
C GLU A 66 0.90 -15.42 -0.38
N GLU A 67 1.68 -15.66 0.67
CA GLU A 67 2.26 -14.58 1.47
C GLU A 67 3.15 -13.68 0.60
N PRO A 68 3.28 -12.39 0.97
CA PRO A 68 4.12 -11.45 0.23
C PRO A 68 5.58 -11.94 0.17
N GLY A 69 6.12 -12.06 -1.05
CA GLY A 69 7.53 -12.37 -1.32
C GLY A 69 8.47 -11.18 -1.06
N PRO A 70 9.77 -11.32 -1.37
CA PRO A 70 10.78 -10.28 -1.12
C PRO A 70 10.69 -9.09 -2.08
N GLU A 71 9.89 -9.19 -3.14
CA GLU A 71 9.80 -8.18 -4.20
C GLU A 71 9.06 -6.91 -3.74
N PRO A 72 9.44 -5.72 -4.26
CA PRO A 72 8.73 -4.48 -3.98
C PRO A 72 7.26 -4.52 -4.40
N PHE A 73 6.44 -3.74 -3.68
CA PHE A 73 5.01 -3.61 -3.92
C PHE A 73 4.71 -2.29 -4.61
N HIS A 74 3.71 -2.30 -5.50
CA HIS A 74 3.16 -1.08 -6.07
C HIS A 74 1.84 -0.71 -5.40
N THR A 75 1.67 0.57 -5.08
CA THR A 75 0.43 1.11 -4.56
C THR A 75 0.19 2.52 -5.07
N LEU A 76 -1.07 2.88 -5.31
CA LEU A 76 -1.45 4.27 -5.50
C LEU A 76 -1.50 4.98 -4.14
N CYS A 77 -1.31 6.30 -4.14
CA CYS A 77 -1.50 7.13 -2.96
C CYS A 77 -2.91 6.92 -2.36
N GLN A 78 -2.97 6.65 -1.05
CA GLN A 78 -4.24 6.39 -0.32
C GLN A 78 -4.58 7.47 0.69
N CYS A 79 -3.97 8.66 0.62
CA CYS A 79 -4.29 9.71 1.57
C CYS A 79 -5.75 10.15 1.43
N ARG A 80 -6.33 10.56 2.55
CA ARG A 80 -7.74 11.01 2.63
C ARG A 80 -7.88 12.53 2.57
N THR A 81 -6.80 13.22 2.21
CA THR A 81 -6.78 14.66 2.05
C THR A 81 -7.50 15.09 0.76
N LEU A 82 -7.85 16.38 0.71
CA LEU A 82 -8.49 16.97 -0.46
C LEU A 82 -7.41 17.32 -1.50
N HIS A 83 -7.64 16.91 -2.74
CA HIS A 83 -6.79 17.20 -3.89
C HIS A 83 -7.57 18.00 -4.92
N MET A 84 -6.97 19.06 -5.44
CA MET A 84 -7.54 19.85 -6.51
C MET A 84 -7.66 19.02 -7.78
N ASN A 85 -8.73 19.25 -8.55
CA ASN A 85 -9.00 18.58 -9.82
C ASN A 85 -9.13 17.04 -9.72
N ARG A 86 -9.26 16.47 -8.52
CA ARG A 86 -9.53 15.03 -8.35
C ARG A 86 -10.92 14.69 -8.92
N PRO A 87 -11.02 13.77 -9.89
CA PRO A 87 -12.31 13.31 -10.40
C PRO A 87 -13.18 12.73 -9.28
N ALA A 88 -14.49 12.95 -9.35
CA ALA A 88 -15.42 12.40 -8.35
C ALA A 88 -15.42 10.86 -8.29
N SER A 89 -15.05 10.21 -9.39
CA SER A 89 -14.88 8.76 -9.49
C SER A 89 -13.61 8.23 -8.84
N GLU A 90 -12.63 9.09 -8.52
CA GLU A 90 -11.37 8.67 -7.91
C GLU A 90 -11.47 8.77 -6.37
N PRO A 91 -11.58 7.62 -5.67
CA PRO A 91 -11.77 7.62 -4.23
C PRO A 91 -10.51 7.96 -3.43
N ARG A 92 -9.30 7.98 -4.02
CA ARG A 92 -8.05 7.89 -3.25
C ARG A 92 -6.96 8.89 -3.68
N GLY A 93 -6.46 9.62 -2.69
CA GLY A 93 -5.19 10.35 -2.74
C GLY A 93 -5.00 11.31 -3.89
N CYS A 94 -3.72 11.55 -4.21
CA CYS A 94 -3.28 12.39 -5.33
C CYS A 94 -3.17 11.63 -6.66
N GLY A 95 -3.49 10.33 -6.72
CA GLY A 95 -3.32 9.52 -7.93
C GLY A 95 -1.92 8.92 -8.13
N ALA A 96 -0.90 9.43 -7.44
CA ALA A 96 0.48 9.00 -7.65
C ALA A 96 0.71 7.48 -7.43
N LEU A 97 1.44 6.86 -8.36
CA LEU A 97 1.93 5.48 -8.27
C LEU A 97 3.24 5.43 -7.50
N LEU A 98 3.27 4.61 -6.45
CA LEU A 98 4.39 4.47 -5.53
C LEU A 98 4.92 3.03 -5.54
N THR A 99 6.24 2.89 -5.44
CA THR A 99 6.90 1.61 -5.18
C THR A 99 7.34 1.57 -3.71
N ILE A 100 6.94 0.55 -2.96
CA ILE A 100 7.26 0.39 -1.54
C ILE A 100 8.02 -0.93 -1.32
N ALA A 101 8.93 -0.95 -0.35
CA ALA A 101 9.63 -2.16 0.04
C ALA A 101 8.66 -3.24 0.57
N ALA A 102 8.99 -4.50 0.33
CA ALA A 102 8.26 -5.64 0.89
C ALA A 102 8.18 -5.58 2.43
N PRO A 103 7.14 -6.20 3.04
CA PRO A 103 7.14 -6.40 4.49
C PRO A 103 8.36 -7.23 4.92
N PRO A 104 8.88 -7.01 6.12
CA PRO A 104 9.94 -7.88 6.65
C PRO A 104 9.41 -9.32 6.73
N SER A 105 10.24 -10.28 6.30
CA SER A 105 9.90 -11.70 6.42
C SER A 105 9.56 -12.05 7.88
N PRO A 106 8.65 -13.01 8.13
CA PRO A 106 8.40 -13.48 9.49
C PRO A 106 9.71 -13.97 10.12
N GLY A 107 10.25 -13.18 11.05
CA GLY A 107 11.56 -13.42 11.68
C GLY A 107 12.53 -12.23 11.62
N GLN A 108 12.31 -11.24 10.74
CA GLN A 108 13.12 -10.01 10.67
C GLN A 108 12.40 -8.83 11.34
N SER A 109 12.10 -8.98 12.63
CA SER A 109 11.71 -7.83 13.45
C SER A 109 12.99 -7.07 13.84
N GLY A 110 13.35 -6.06 13.06
CA GLY A 110 14.28 -5.02 13.49
C GLY A 110 15.60 -4.99 12.72
N ALA A 111 15.70 -4.06 11.80
CA ALA A 111 16.97 -3.41 11.46
C ALA A 111 16.63 -1.99 10.98
N THR A 112 16.51 -1.07 11.93
CA THR A 112 16.77 0.35 11.64
C THR A 112 18.22 0.60 12.05
N PRO A 113 19.07 1.19 11.19
CA PRO A 113 20.37 1.70 11.62
C PRO A 113 20.24 2.84 12.63
#